data_AF-A0A661XJ05-F1
#
_entry.id   AF-A0A661XJ05-F1
#
_cell.length_a   1.000
_cell.length_b   1.000
_cell.length_c   1.000
_cell.angle_alpha   90.00
_cell.angle_beta   90.00
_cell.angle_gamma   90.00
#
_symmetry.space_group_name_H-M   'P 1'
#
loop_
_entity.id
_entity.type
_entity.pdbx_description
1 polymer ?
#
loop_
_entity_poly.entity_id
_entity_poly.type
_entity_poly.pdbx_seq_one_letter_code
_entity_poly.pdbx_strand_id
1 'polypeptide(L)' 'MNERILILAKREGVISLKKLVREAGISRNEIIKALNFWSSKGKLSYVSESKFNSNSCVSCILRNTCKFKEVKKWNTH' A
#
# COMPACT_ATOMS: atom_id res chain seq x y z
N MET A 1 6.01 -17.09 11.93
CA MET A 1 4.70 -16.49 11.61
C MET A 1 4.84 -15.19 10.80
N ASN A 2 5.68 -14.24 11.23
CA ASN A 2 5.88 -12.95 10.53
C ASN A 2 6.52 -13.06 9.14
N GLU A 3 7.33 -14.09 8.87
CA GLU A 3 7.97 -14.27 7.56
C GLU A 3 6.99 -14.53 6.42
N ARG A 4 5.88 -15.22 6.69
CA ARG A 4 4.85 -15.49 5.67
C ARG A 4 4.25 -14.19 5.13
N ILE A 5 4.03 -13.21 6.01
CA ILE A 5 3.53 -11.88 5.63
C ILE A 5 4.56 -11.14 4.77
N LEU A 6 5.85 -11.23 5.11
CA LEU A 6 6.91 -10.63 4.30
C LEU A 6 7.00 -11.28 2.91
N ILE A 7 6.89 -12.61 2.81
CA ILE A 7 6.91 -13.33 1.53
C ILE A 7 5.74 -12.93 0.65
N LEU A 8 4.53 -12.89 1.22
CA LEU A 8 3.32 -12.46 0.49
C LEU A 8 3.45 -11.01 0.00
N ALA A 9 3.92 -10.10 0.86
CA ALA A 9 4.14 -8.70 0.49
C ALA A 9 5.19 -8.55 -0.61
N LYS A 10 6.29 -9.31 -0.56
CA LYS A 10 7.34 -9.29 -1.59
C LYS A 10 6.90 -9.86 -2.93
N ARG A 11 6.08 -10.92 -2.92
CA ARG A 11 5.57 -11.57 -4.13
C ARG A 11 4.71 -10.62 -4.98
N GLU A 12 3.89 -9.82 -4.32
CA GLU A 12 2.97 -8.88 -4.98
C GLU A 12 3.60 -7.50 -5.26
N GLY A 13 4.69 -7.16 -4.55
CA GLY A 13 5.34 -5.85 -4.62
C GLY A 13 4.58 -4.76 -3.87
N VAL A 14 3.31 -4.54 -4.24
CA VAL A 14 2.38 -3.63 -3.55
C VAL A 14 1.08 -4.36 -3.24
N ILE A 15 0.75 -4.49 -1.95
CA ILE A 15 -0.44 -5.20 -1.49
C ILE A 15 -1.24 -4.36 -0.49
N SER A 16 -2.57 -4.35 -0.64
CA SER A 16 -3.45 -3.71 0.34
C SER A 16 -3.57 -4.57 1.60
N LEU A 17 -3.72 -3.92 2.76
CA LEU A 17 -3.92 -4.63 4.03
C LEU A 17 -5.12 -5.59 3.97
N LYS A 18 -6.20 -5.20 3.26
CA LYS A 18 -7.39 -6.06 3.08
C LYS A 18 -7.09 -7.34 2.30
N LYS A 19 -6.31 -7.24 1.21
CA LYS A 19 -5.89 -8.43 0.43
C LYS A 19 -4.95 -9.30 1.26
N LEU A 20 -4.00 -8.69 1.96
CA LEU A 20 -3.07 -9.38 2.84
C LEU A 20 -3.77 -10.15 3.98
N VAL A 21 -4.82 -9.57 4.59
CA VAL A 21 -5.66 -10.25 5.59
C VAL A 21 -6.36 -11.47 4.99
N ARG A 22 -6.93 -11.34 3.78
CA ARG A 22 -7.61 -12.44 3.10
C ARG A 22 -6.67 -13.60 2.76
N GLU A 23 -5.46 -13.31 2.28
CA GLU A 23 -4.49 -14.34 1.88
C GLU A 23 -3.73 -14.96 3.06
N ALA A 24 -3.44 -14.17 4.09
CA ALA A 24 -2.75 -14.69 5.27
C ALA A 24 -3.68 -15.53 6.16
N GLY A 25 -4.99 -15.24 6.16
CA GLY A 25 -5.96 -15.91 7.05
C GLY A 25 -5.74 -15.58 8.54
N ILE A 26 -5.12 -14.44 8.83
CA ILE A 26 -4.73 -13.99 10.17
C ILE A 26 -5.50 -12.72 10.53
N SER A 27 -5.70 -12.48 11.82
CA SER A 27 -6.32 -11.26 12.31
C SER A 27 -5.57 -10.01 11.84
N ARG A 28 -6.32 -8.94 11.59
CA ARG A 28 -5.76 -7.65 11.13
C ARG A 28 -4.70 -7.10 12.08
N ASN A 29 -4.91 -7.23 13.38
CA ASN A 29 -3.96 -6.73 14.39
C ASN A 29 -2.61 -7.42 14.34
N GLU A 30 -2.59 -8.75 14.21
CA GLU A 30 -1.34 -9.50 14.11
C GLU A 30 -0.59 -9.17 12.81
N ILE A 31 -1.33 -8.94 11.71
CA ILE A 31 -0.73 -8.49 10.47
C ILE A 31 -0.12 -7.10 10.61
N ILE A 32 -0.81 -6.16 11.25
CA ILE A 32 -0.27 -4.81 11.49
C ILE A 32 1.01 -4.89 12.34
N LYS A 33 1.05 -5.72 13.40
CA LYS A 33 2.26 -5.93 14.20
C LYS A 33 3.42 -6.46 13.35
N ALA A 34 3.17 -7.45 12.50
CA ALA A 34 4.18 -8.00 11.61
C ALA A 34 4.67 -6.98 10.57
N LEU A 35 3.77 -6.19 9.99
CA LEU A 35 4.13 -5.12 9.04
C LEU A 35 4.99 -4.05 9.72
N ASN A 36 4.61 -3.60 10.92
CA ASN A 36 5.38 -2.63 11.69
C ASN A 36 6.78 -3.18 12.05
N PHE A 37 6.87 -4.46 12.44
CA PHE A 37 8.14 -5.12 12.73
C PHE A 37 9.06 -5.18 11.50
N TRP A 38 8.54 -5.55 10.33
CA TRP A 38 9.36 -5.60 9.11
C TRP A 38 9.68 -4.22 8.55
N SER A 39 8.80 -3.25 8.76
CA SER A 39 9.06 -1.85 8.41
C SER A 39 10.17 -1.26 9.26
N SER A 40 10.20 -1.53 10.58
CA SER A 40 11.28 -1.05 11.46
C SER A 40 12.63 -1.71 11.14
N LYS A 41 12.62 -2.91 10.54
CA LYS A 41 13.81 -3.60 10.01
C LYS A 41 14.19 -3.16 8.59
N GLY A 42 13.46 -2.21 7.98
CA GLY A 42 13.70 -1.73 6.62
C GLY A 42 13.45 -2.77 5.53
N LYS A 43 12.71 -3.84 5.82
CA LYS A 43 12.44 -4.94 4.86
C LYS A 43 11.22 -4.67 3.98
N LEU A 44 10.33 -3.77 4.40
CA LEU A 44 9.19 -3.28 3.63
C LEU A 44 8.85 -1.85 4.04
N SER A 45 8.05 -1.15 3.23
CA SER A 45 7.44 0.13 3.59
C SER A 45 5.95 -0.07 3.81
N TYR A 46 5.49 0.10 5.06
CA TYR A 46 4.07 0.03 5.39
C TYR A 46 3.51 1.45 5.54
N VAL A 47 2.61 1.82 4.63
CA VAL A 47 1.87 3.08 4.70
C VAL A 47 0.49 2.75 5.26
N SER A 48 0.28 2.94 6.57
CA SER A 48 -1.07 3.02 7.10
C SER A 48 -1.71 4.26 6.50
N GLU A 49 -2.91 4.14 5.90
CA GLU A 49 -3.63 5.24 5.24
C GLU A 49 -3.24 6.58 5.85
N SER A 50 -2.34 7.28 5.15
CA SER A 50 -2.05 8.65 5.50
C SER A 50 -3.39 9.35 5.47
N LYS A 51 -3.72 10.12 6.51
CA LYS A 51 -4.78 11.12 6.42
C LYS A 51 -4.39 12.02 5.26
N PHE A 52 -4.81 11.65 4.05
CA PHE A 52 -4.63 12.41 2.84
C PHE A 52 -5.53 13.61 3.03
N ASN A 53 -4.98 14.66 3.60
CA ASN A 53 -5.65 15.94 3.69
C ASN A 53 -5.72 16.45 2.25
N SER A 54 -6.87 16.23 1.63
CA SER A 54 -7.14 16.31 0.19
C SER A 54 -7.07 17.72 -0.41
N ASN A 55 -6.54 18.71 0.33
CA ASN A 55 -6.44 20.10 -0.14
C ASN A 55 -5.11 20.45 -0.81
N SER A 56 -4.15 19.52 -0.86
CA SER A 56 -2.88 19.78 -1.52
C SER A 56 -2.23 18.51 -2.04
N CYS A 57 -2.20 18.36 -3.37
CA CYS A 57 -1.43 17.32 -4.08
C CYS A 57 0.10 17.46 -3.92
N VAL A 58 0.57 18.31 -3.00
CA VAL A 58 1.99 18.51 -2.71
C VAL A 58 2.56 17.33 -1.91
N SER A 59 1.75 16.66 -1.08
CA SER A 59 2.21 15.59 -0.16
C SER A 59 1.81 14.18 -0.59
N CYS A 60 1.51 13.96 -1.87
CA CYS A 60 1.17 12.62 -2.36
C CYS A 60 2.46 11.79 -2.56
N ILE A 61 2.70 10.79 -1.71
CA ILE A 61 3.84 9.86 -1.82
C ILE A 61 3.80 9.11 -3.17
N LEU A 62 2.60 8.95 -3.75
CA LEU A 62 2.38 8.35 -5.06
C LEU A 62 2.48 9.37 -6.21
N ARG A 63 2.86 10.63 -6.00
CA ARG A 63 2.91 11.65 -7.07
C ARG A 63 3.80 11.23 -8.24
N ASN A 64 4.88 10.50 -7.96
CA ASN A 64 5.78 9.98 -8.98
C ASN A 64 5.18 8.80 -9.76
N THR A 65 4.25 8.05 -9.18
CA THR A 65 3.49 6.98 -9.85
C THR A 65 2.16 7.45 -10.42
N CYS A 66 1.67 8.63 -10.02
CA CYS A 66 0.39 9.21 -10.46
C CYS A 66 0.48 9.93 -11.82
N LYS A 67 1.70 10.11 -12.37
CA LYS A 67 1.87 10.48 -13.77
C LYS A 67 1.66 9.22 -14.60
N PHE A 68 0.45 8.97 -15.10
CA PHE A 68 0.17 8.30 -16.38
C PHE A 68 -1.31 7.90 -16.47
N LYS A 69 -2.13 8.84 -16.93
CA LYS A 69 -3.10 8.61 -18.01
C LYS A 69 -3.57 9.99 -18.42
N GLU A 70 -3.02 10.51 -19.52
CA GLU A 70 -3.71 11.54 -20.28
C GLU A 70 -5.09 10.96 -20.60
N VAL A 71 -6.11 11.44 -19.89
CA VAL A 71 -7.49 11.20 -20.26
C VAL A 71 -7.66 11.95 -21.57
N LYS A 72 -7.54 11.25 -22.70
CA LYS A 72 -7.96 11.81 -23.99
C LYS A 72 -9.39 12.29 -23.79
N LYS A 73 -9.60 13.60 -23.80
CA LYS A 73 -10.93 14.21 -23.87
C LYS A 73 -11.57 13.66 -25.14
N TRP A 74 -12.59 12.83 -24.98
CA TRP A 74 -13.51 12.58 -26.08
C TRP A 74 -14.41 13.81 -26.15
N ASN A 75 -14.13 14.70 -27.12
CA ASN A 75 -15.14 15.65 -27.57
C ASN A 75 -16.26 14.81 -28.19
N THR A 76 -17.45 14.85 -27.59
CA THR A 76 -18.66 14.44 -28.28
C THR A 76 -19.45 15.71 -28.54
N HIS A 77 -19.57 16.00 -29.84
CA HIS A 77 -20.38 17.07 -30.43
C HIS A 77 -21.86 16.94 -30.06
#